data_AF-A0A3D6DY02-F1
#
_entry.id   AF-A0A3D6DY02-F1
#
_cell.length_a   1.000
_cell.length_b   1.000
_cell.length_c   1.000
_cell.angle_alpha   90.00
_cell.angle_beta   90.00
_cell.angle_gamma   90.00
#
_symmetry.space_group_name_H-M   'P 1'
#
loop_
_entity.id
_entity.type
_entity.pdbx_description
1 polymer ?
#
loop_
_entity_poly.entity_id
_entity_poly.type
_entity_poly.pdbx_seq_one_letter_code
_entity_poly.pdbx_strand_id
1 'polypeptide(L)'
;MPQNDIPIFQPLTGAYEPSGIQQLADGRFLVVEDEEQHALSLLRITGDHVSHTALSAPFWSWGDGDFWKLDDLEGVTADRAGNIYAITSHSRDSDGDERKSRERLVRFRIEGDNVVDPRVVGSLKRDLTAAHPELAASAGIRDVKSEGGLNIEALAMSADQRRLLIGFRSPLLDGRAIIASI
;
A
#
# COMPACT_ATOMS: atom_id res chain seq x y z
N MET A 1 0.16 -25.65 -7.83
CA MET A 1 1.07 -26.08 -6.76
C MET A 1 1.19 -27.59 -6.84
N PRO A 2 2.40 -28.17 -6.75
CA PRO A 2 2.51 -29.61 -6.60
C PRO A 2 1.79 -30.06 -5.31
N GLN A 3 1.31 -31.29 -5.31
CA GLN A 3 0.25 -31.78 -4.41
C GLN A 3 0.68 -31.92 -2.92
N ASN A 4 1.91 -31.53 -2.55
CA ASN A 4 2.51 -31.76 -1.24
C ASN A 4 3.16 -30.53 -0.58
N ASP A 5 3.03 -29.32 -1.13
CA ASP A 5 3.55 -28.13 -0.46
C ASP A 5 2.55 -27.68 0.61
N ILE A 6 2.72 -28.18 1.84
CA ILE A 6 1.99 -27.71 3.02
C ILE A 6 2.46 -26.26 3.29
N PRO A 7 1.55 -25.29 3.54
CA PRO A 7 1.94 -23.95 3.94
C PRO A 7 2.90 -23.97 5.12
N ILE A 8 4.02 -23.26 5.00
CA ILE A 8 5.01 -23.11 6.06
C ILE A 8 4.80 -21.74 6.70
N PHE A 9 4.79 -21.71 8.03
CA PHE A 9 4.58 -20.50 8.81
C PHE A 9 5.89 -20.14 9.51
N GLN A 10 6.34 -18.90 9.32
CA GLN A 10 7.51 -18.34 10.00
C GLN A 10 7.06 -17.08 10.74
N PRO A 11 7.23 -16.99 12.07
CA PRO A 11 6.96 -15.75 12.78
C PRO A 11 7.96 -14.67 12.35
N LEU A 12 7.45 -13.48 12.03
CA LEU A 12 8.25 -12.30 11.74
C LEU A 12 8.44 -11.51 13.04
N THR A 13 9.67 -11.48 13.56
CA THR A 13 9.99 -10.63 14.71
C THR A 13 10.21 -9.19 14.23
N GLY A 14 9.47 -8.23 14.79
CA GLY A 14 9.66 -6.80 14.52
C GLY A 14 8.80 -6.21 13.40
N ALA A 15 7.95 -7.00 12.76
CA ALA A 15 6.88 -6.50 11.87
C ALA A 15 5.54 -6.51 12.61
N TYR A 16 4.73 -5.49 12.37
CA TYR A 16 3.47 -5.18 13.01
C TYR A 16 2.41 -5.04 11.91
N GLU A 17 1.38 -5.90 11.95
CA GLU A 17 0.23 -5.79 11.04
C GLU A 17 0.61 -5.64 9.54
N PRO A 18 1.45 -6.56 8.99
CA PRO A 18 1.88 -6.45 7.61
C PRO A 18 0.71 -6.63 6.65
N SER A 19 0.48 -5.61 5.81
CA SER A 19 -0.60 -5.57 4.83
C SER A 19 -0.12 -5.87 3.40
N GLY A 20 1.20 -5.80 3.16
CA GLY A 20 1.78 -6.13 1.86
C GLY A 20 3.26 -6.49 1.92
N ILE A 21 3.71 -7.27 0.93
CA ILE A 21 5.10 -7.69 0.80
C ILE A 21 5.54 -7.67 -0.66
N GLN A 22 6.71 -7.09 -0.93
CA GLN A 22 7.31 -6.98 -2.26
C GLN A 22 8.78 -7.42 -2.22
N GLN A 23 9.15 -8.39 -3.05
CA GLN A 23 10.55 -8.78 -3.19
C GLN A 23 11.34 -7.72 -3.97
N LEU A 24 12.52 -7.37 -3.46
CA LEU A 24 13.48 -6.45 -4.05
C LEU A 24 14.50 -7.20 -4.91
N ALA A 25 15.17 -6.49 -5.82
CA ALA A 25 16.14 -7.07 -6.75
C ALA A 25 17.36 -7.72 -6.07
N ASP A 26 17.67 -7.33 -4.82
CA ASP A 26 18.76 -7.88 -4.02
C ASP A 26 18.35 -9.10 -3.16
N GLY A 27 17.12 -9.59 -3.36
CA GLY A 27 16.55 -10.74 -2.68
C GLY A 27 15.94 -10.45 -1.31
N ARG A 28 16.06 -9.22 -0.78
CA ARG A 28 15.31 -8.78 0.39
C ARG A 28 13.83 -8.59 0.05
N PHE A 29 13.00 -8.49 1.07
CA PHE A 29 11.60 -8.13 0.95
C PHE A 29 11.38 -6.77 1.61
N LEU A 30 10.65 -5.89 0.93
CA LEU A 30 10.00 -4.76 1.58
C LEU A 30 8.63 -5.24 2.07
N VAL A 31 8.36 -5.00 3.34
CA VAL A 31 7.06 -5.17 3.98
C VAL A 31 6.48 -3.79 4.23
N VAL A 32 5.21 -3.62 3.87
CA VAL A 32 4.41 -2.45 4.23
C VAL A 32 3.45 -2.86 5.35
N GLU A 33 3.25 -1.95 6.29
CA GLU A 33 2.59 -2.23 7.58
C GLU A 33 1.47 -1.21 7.83
N ASP A 34 0.36 -1.67 8.40
CA ASP A 34 -0.72 -0.84 8.94
C ASP A 34 -0.31 -0.28 10.33
N GLU A 35 0.83 0.43 10.38
CA GLU A 35 1.35 1.05 11.60
C GLU A 35 2.27 2.23 11.24
N GLU A 36 1.89 3.45 11.63
CA GLU A 36 2.62 4.68 11.29
C GLU A 36 4.10 4.64 11.74
N GLN A 37 4.38 4.07 12.92
CA GLN A 37 5.74 4.01 13.46
C GLN A 37 6.63 2.97 12.75
N HIS A 38 6.02 2.03 12.02
CA HIS A 38 6.67 0.87 11.41
C HIS A 38 6.28 0.66 9.95
N ALA A 39 5.83 1.73 9.27
CA ALA A 39 5.20 1.66 7.96
C ALA A 39 6.00 0.87 6.89
N LEU A 40 7.33 0.91 6.95
CA LEU A 40 8.22 0.23 6.00
C LEU A 40 9.29 -0.59 6.73
N SER A 41 9.33 -1.90 6.47
CA SER A 41 10.35 -2.80 7.01
C SER A 41 11.05 -3.59 5.92
N LEU A 42 12.38 -3.74 6.04
CA LEU A 42 13.16 -4.65 5.21
C LEU A 42 13.34 -5.98 5.92
N LEU A 43 13.06 -7.07 5.20
CA LEU A 43 13.28 -8.44 5.66
C LEU A 43 14.27 -9.16 4.76
N ARG A 44 15.07 -10.02 5.36
CA ARG A 44 15.78 -11.11 4.66
C ARG A 44 15.44 -12.41 5.34
N ILE A 45 14.98 -13.37 4.54
CA ILE A 45 14.62 -14.71 4.99
C ILE A 45 15.68 -15.68 4.45
N THR A 46 16.40 -16.34 5.33
CA THR A 46 17.44 -17.33 4.97
C THR A 46 17.24 -18.58 5.82
N GLY A 47 16.65 -19.63 5.23
CA GLY A 47 16.24 -20.81 5.99
C GLY A 47 15.14 -20.46 7.00
N ASP A 48 15.37 -20.82 8.26
CA ASP A 48 14.50 -20.50 9.42
C ASP A 48 14.83 -19.15 10.08
N HIS A 49 15.85 -18.44 9.58
CA HIS A 49 16.28 -17.16 10.10
C HIS A 49 15.66 -15.99 9.33
N VAL A 50 15.11 -15.03 10.09
CA VAL A 50 14.59 -13.76 9.58
C VAL A 50 15.39 -12.63 10.20
N SER A 51 16.03 -11.81 9.37
CA SER A 51 16.58 -10.53 9.81
C SER A 51 15.64 -9.40 9.40
N HIS A 52 15.42 -8.46 10.31
CA HIS A 52 14.51 -7.33 10.14
C HIS A 52 15.27 -6.00 10.29
N THR A 53 14.85 -4.99 9.54
CA THR A 53 15.32 -3.61 9.66
C THR A 53 14.16 -2.67 9.35
N ALA A 54 13.61 -2.03 10.38
CA ALA A 54 12.63 -0.96 10.20
C ALA A 54 13.30 0.24 9.51
N LEU A 55 12.65 0.79 8.49
CA LEU A 55 13.10 2.00 7.82
C LEU A 55 12.51 3.21 8.54
N SER A 56 13.35 4.22 8.79
CA SER A 56 12.96 5.39 9.56
C SER A 56 13.12 6.69 8.77
N ALA A 57 12.25 7.65 9.06
CA ALA A 57 12.36 9.00 8.56
C ALA A 57 13.70 9.66 8.95
N PRO A 58 14.35 10.40 8.03
CA PRO A 58 15.45 11.28 8.39
C PRO A 58 15.00 12.33 9.40
N PHE A 59 15.92 12.83 10.24
CA PHE A 59 15.59 13.83 11.27
C PHE A 59 15.08 15.19 10.71
N TRP A 60 15.20 15.42 9.40
CA TRP A 60 14.71 16.61 8.71
C TRP A 60 13.38 16.38 7.97
N SER A 61 12.74 15.23 8.18
CA SER A 61 11.45 14.91 7.59
C SER A 61 10.31 15.54 8.37
N TRP A 62 9.71 16.61 7.81
CA TRP A 62 8.65 17.38 8.45
C TRP A 62 7.66 17.91 7.41
N GLY A 63 6.37 18.01 7.78
CA GLY A 63 5.33 18.68 7.01
C GLY A 63 4.30 17.75 6.36
N ASP A 64 3.21 18.32 5.83
CA ASP A 64 2.07 17.52 5.35
C ASP A 64 2.30 16.83 3.99
N GLY A 65 3.24 17.34 3.19
CA GLY A 65 3.69 16.69 1.95
C GLY A 65 4.79 15.64 2.16
N ASP A 66 5.15 15.34 3.41
CA ASP A 66 6.23 14.42 3.73
C ASP A 66 5.89 12.99 3.29
N PHE A 67 6.88 12.31 2.72
CA PHE A 67 6.82 10.91 2.37
C PHE A 67 6.55 10.04 3.60
N TRP A 68 7.18 10.33 4.73
CA TRP A 68 7.18 9.45 5.90
C TRP A 68 5.90 9.50 6.73
N LYS A 69 4.92 10.33 6.35
CA LYS A 69 3.55 10.27 6.89
C LYS A 69 2.77 9.13 6.23
N LEU A 70 3.25 7.90 6.39
CA LEU A 70 2.60 6.69 5.92
C LEU A 70 1.92 6.03 7.12
N ASP A 71 0.61 5.85 7.02
CA ASP A 71 -0.26 5.25 8.02
C ASP A 71 -1.28 4.44 7.23
N ASP A 72 -1.70 3.29 7.74
CA ASP A 72 -2.75 2.47 7.11
C ASP A 72 -2.36 2.07 5.67
N LEU A 73 -1.18 1.45 5.48
CA LEU A 73 -0.73 0.97 4.17
C LEU A 73 -1.57 -0.24 3.73
N GLU A 74 -1.99 -0.25 2.47
CA GLU A 74 -2.96 -1.21 1.92
C GLU A 74 -2.39 -2.05 0.76
N GLY A 75 -1.20 -1.69 0.28
CA GLY A 75 -0.59 -2.43 -0.82
C GLY A 75 0.74 -1.87 -1.27
N VAL A 76 1.54 -2.75 -1.88
CA VAL A 76 2.86 -2.45 -2.42
C VAL A 76 3.11 -3.23 -3.70
N THR A 77 3.80 -2.60 -4.65
CA THR A 77 4.31 -3.26 -5.85
C THR A 77 5.59 -2.58 -6.30
N ALA A 78 6.40 -3.24 -7.13
CA ALA A 78 7.54 -2.61 -7.80
C ALA A 78 7.46 -2.75 -9.32
N ASP A 79 8.10 -1.82 -10.03
CA ASP A 79 8.37 -1.94 -11.46
C ASP A 79 9.76 -2.56 -11.74
N ARG A 80 10.04 -2.86 -13.01
CA ARG A 80 11.35 -3.39 -13.43
C ARG A 80 12.51 -2.40 -13.32
N ALA A 81 12.23 -1.09 -13.18
CA ALA A 81 13.26 -0.08 -12.97
C ALA A 81 13.65 0.04 -11.48
N GLY A 82 12.98 -0.70 -10.59
CA GLY A 82 13.19 -0.68 -9.15
C GLY A 82 12.45 0.47 -8.45
N ASN A 83 11.51 1.14 -9.13
CA ASN A 83 10.58 2.02 -8.43
C ASN A 83 9.57 1.16 -7.67
N ILE A 84 9.36 1.53 -6.43
CA ILE A 84 8.41 0.92 -5.53
C ILE A 84 7.24 1.88 -5.39
N TYR A 85 6.04 1.32 -5.46
CA TYR A 85 4.78 2.02 -5.28
C TYR A 85 4.11 1.44 -4.05
N ALA A 86 3.67 2.30 -3.15
CA ALA A 86 2.88 1.90 -2.00
C ALA A 86 1.68 2.83 -1.86
N ILE A 87 0.58 2.31 -1.34
CA ILE A 87 -0.67 3.04 -1.20
C ILE A 87 -1.22 2.88 0.20
N THR A 88 -1.68 3.96 0.79
CA THR A 88 -2.38 3.98 2.07
C THR A 88 -3.89 3.91 1.88
N SER A 89 -4.62 3.78 2.97
CA SER A 89 -6.08 3.78 2.96
C SER A 89 -6.65 5.09 2.42
N HIS A 90 -7.70 4.92 1.63
CA HIS A 90 -8.51 6.00 1.07
C HIS A 90 -9.96 5.95 1.56
N SER A 91 -10.25 5.07 2.53
CA SER A 91 -11.57 4.98 3.14
C SER A 91 -11.81 6.14 4.12
N ARG A 92 -13.07 6.30 4.52
CA ARG A 92 -13.37 7.08 5.73
C ARG A 92 -13.05 6.23 6.95
N ASP A 93 -12.86 6.88 8.10
CA ASP A 93 -12.74 6.19 9.37
C ASP A 93 -14.09 5.65 9.88
N SER A 94 -14.08 5.01 11.05
CA SER A 94 -15.29 4.43 11.63
C SER A 94 -16.37 5.43 12.00
N ASP A 95 -16.04 6.72 12.08
CA ASP A 95 -16.97 7.82 12.37
C ASP A 95 -17.50 8.46 11.07
N GLY A 96 -17.05 7.95 9.91
CA GLY A 96 -17.42 8.43 8.59
C GLY A 96 -16.67 9.69 8.17
N ASP A 97 -15.57 10.02 8.84
CA ASP A 97 -14.77 11.21 8.56
C ASP A 97 -13.64 10.92 7.56
N GLU A 98 -13.34 11.90 6.70
CA GLU A 98 -12.24 11.80 5.75
C GLU A 98 -10.91 12.09 6.45
N ARG A 99 -9.89 11.30 6.12
CA ARG A 99 -8.52 11.49 6.59
C ARG A 99 -7.61 11.83 5.42
N LYS A 100 -7.83 12.98 4.80
CA LYS A 100 -7.07 13.44 3.60
C LYS A 100 -5.54 13.43 3.78
N SER A 101 -5.05 13.60 5.00
CA SER A 101 -3.62 13.53 5.31
C SER A 101 -3.05 12.11 5.20
N ARG A 102 -3.90 11.07 5.30
CA ARG A 102 -3.55 9.66 5.12
C ARG A 102 -3.64 9.23 3.68
N GLU A 103 -4.52 9.81 2.86
CA GLU A 103 -4.74 9.45 1.45
C GLU A 103 -3.47 9.68 0.59
N ARG A 104 -2.65 8.64 0.39
CA ARG A 104 -1.35 8.74 -0.28
C ARG A 104 -1.11 7.56 -1.22
N LEU A 105 -0.71 7.89 -2.44
CA LEU A 105 0.05 7.00 -3.30
C LEU A 105 1.49 7.52 -3.34
N VAL A 106 2.45 6.69 -2.96
CA VAL A 106 3.87 7.05 -2.96
C VAL A 106 4.66 6.25 -3.97
N ARG A 107 5.71 6.88 -4.52
CA ARG A 107 6.71 6.23 -5.36
C ARG A 107 8.11 6.55 -4.86
N PHE A 108 8.91 5.54 -4.60
CA PHE A 108 10.26 5.69 -4.07
C PHE A 108 11.17 4.55 -4.55
N ARG A 109 12.43 4.57 -4.12
CA ARG A 109 13.38 3.46 -4.31
C ARG A 109 14.06 3.15 -2.99
N ILE A 110 14.65 1.96 -2.90
CA ILE A 110 15.51 1.55 -1.79
C ILE A 110 16.96 1.46 -2.28
N GLU A 111 17.87 2.14 -1.59
CA GLU A 111 19.33 2.03 -1.78
C GLU A 111 20.00 1.73 -0.45
N GLY A 112 20.60 0.53 -0.34
CA GLY A 112 21.02 0.00 0.96
C GLY A 112 19.80 -0.11 1.88
N ASP A 113 19.82 0.59 3.00
CA ASP A 113 18.71 0.64 3.97
C ASP A 113 18.01 2.01 3.97
N ASN A 114 18.10 2.75 2.86
CA ASN A 114 17.54 4.10 2.76
C ASN A 114 16.47 4.19 1.68
N VAL A 115 15.41 4.93 1.99
CA VAL A 115 14.45 5.42 1.00
C VAL A 115 15.09 6.57 0.22
N VAL A 116 15.04 6.49 -1.11
CA VAL A 116 15.55 7.54 -2.01
C VAL A 116 14.53 7.90 -3.09
N ASP A 117 14.68 9.10 -3.65
CA ASP A 117 13.82 9.71 -4.67
C ASP A 117 12.29 9.61 -4.39
N PRO A 118 11.82 9.92 -3.16
CA PRO A 118 10.40 9.79 -2.84
C PRO A 118 9.55 10.81 -3.61
N ARG A 119 8.35 10.37 -3.97
CA ARG A 119 7.26 11.17 -4.54
C ARG A 119 5.97 10.78 -3.86
N VAL A 120 5.11 11.77 -3.62
CA VAL A 120 3.82 11.60 -2.95
C VAL A 120 2.73 12.18 -3.83
N VAL A 121 1.66 11.42 -4.01
CA VAL A 121 0.44 11.83 -4.71
C VAL A 121 -0.71 11.75 -3.71
N GLY A 122 -1.23 12.91 -3.31
CA GLY A 122 -2.41 13.02 -2.44
C GLY A 122 -3.73 13.29 -3.18
N SER A 123 -3.72 13.33 -4.52
CA SER A 123 -4.91 13.62 -5.32
C SER A 123 -5.63 12.40 -5.88
N LEU A 124 -5.10 11.18 -5.64
CA LEU A 124 -5.53 9.97 -6.32
C LEU A 124 -7.05 9.72 -6.18
N LYS A 125 -7.60 9.75 -4.97
CA LYS A 125 -9.05 9.56 -4.74
C LYS A 125 -9.89 10.61 -5.46
N ARG A 126 -9.47 11.88 -5.45
CA ARG A 126 -10.16 12.94 -6.20
C ARG A 126 -10.15 12.63 -7.69
N ASP A 127 -9.01 12.24 -8.24
CA ASP A 127 -8.85 12.00 -9.67
C ASP A 127 -9.63 10.74 -10.11
N LEU A 128 -9.67 9.68 -9.29
CA LEU A 128 -10.47 8.48 -9.49
C LEU A 128 -11.98 8.75 -9.44
N THR A 129 -12.44 9.49 -8.43
CA THR A 129 -13.86 9.83 -8.27
C THR A 129 -14.35 10.80 -9.35
N ALA A 130 -13.48 11.70 -9.83
CA ALA A 130 -13.79 12.53 -10.99
C ALA A 130 -13.94 11.71 -12.29
N ALA A 131 -13.25 10.58 -12.39
CA ALA A 131 -13.26 9.73 -13.59
C ALA A 131 -14.33 8.63 -13.58
N HIS A 132 -14.82 8.21 -12.40
CA HIS A 132 -15.74 7.06 -12.26
C HIS A 132 -16.91 7.37 -11.29
N PRO A 133 -18.16 7.49 -11.79
CA PRO A 133 -19.32 7.90 -10.98
C PRO A 133 -19.61 7.00 -9.77
N GLU A 134 -19.42 5.69 -9.90
CA GLU A 134 -19.64 4.72 -8.83
C GLU A 134 -18.62 4.87 -7.70
N LEU A 135 -17.37 5.19 -8.03
CA LEU A 135 -16.36 5.55 -7.03
C LEU A 135 -16.76 6.86 -6.32
N ALA A 136 -17.27 7.85 -7.07
CA ALA A 136 -17.74 9.10 -6.48
C ALA A 136 -18.93 8.89 -5.51
N ALA A 137 -19.91 8.09 -5.93
CA ALA A 137 -21.05 7.73 -5.09
C ALA A 137 -20.59 7.00 -3.82
N SER A 138 -19.70 6.01 -3.96
CA SER A 138 -19.19 5.23 -2.84
C SER A 138 -18.31 6.04 -1.87
N ALA A 139 -17.55 7.02 -2.37
CA ALA A 139 -16.79 7.94 -1.53
C ALA A 139 -17.67 8.87 -0.66
N GLY A 140 -18.94 9.06 -1.07
CA GLY A 140 -19.94 9.82 -0.32
C GLY A 140 -20.58 9.07 0.85
N ILE A 141 -20.43 7.74 0.92
CA ILE A 141 -21.03 6.92 1.99
C ILE A 141 -20.26 7.15 3.29
N ARG A 142 -20.98 7.50 4.37
CA ARG A 142 -20.38 7.73 5.70
C ARG A 142 -20.31 6.46 6.54
N ASP A 143 -21.32 5.60 6.49
CA ASP A 143 -21.31 4.32 7.20
C ASP A 143 -20.54 3.26 6.41
N VAL A 144 -19.21 3.38 6.42
CA VAL A 144 -18.31 2.48 5.69
C VAL A 144 -18.35 1.03 6.20
N LYS A 145 -18.84 0.80 7.42
CA LYS A 145 -18.92 -0.55 8.01
C LYS A 145 -20.10 -1.33 7.50
N SER A 146 -21.27 -0.69 7.38
CA SER A 146 -22.51 -1.39 7.04
C SER A 146 -22.92 -1.20 5.56
N GLU A 147 -22.71 -0.01 5.01
CA GLU A 147 -23.13 0.35 3.65
C GLU A 147 -21.98 0.23 2.62
N GLY A 148 -20.76 -0.02 3.11
CA GLY A 148 -19.55 0.01 2.31
C GLY A 148 -19.12 1.43 1.96
N GLY A 149 -17.96 1.58 1.33
CA GLY A 149 -17.42 2.88 0.93
C GLY A 149 -16.32 2.69 -0.10
N LEU A 150 -15.72 3.78 -0.57
CA LEU A 150 -14.52 3.65 -1.39
C LEU A 150 -13.42 3.02 -0.53
N ASN A 151 -12.99 1.82 -0.89
CA ASN A 151 -11.94 1.10 -0.19
C ASN A 151 -11.00 0.43 -1.19
N ILE A 152 -9.72 0.77 -1.07
CA ILE A 152 -8.61 0.25 -1.88
C ILE A 152 -7.84 -0.74 -1.01
N GLU A 153 -7.64 -1.96 -1.47
CA GLU A 153 -6.93 -3.02 -0.71
C GLU A 153 -5.90 -3.77 -1.58
N ALA A 154 -5.58 -3.24 -2.77
CA ALA A 154 -4.62 -3.89 -3.64
C ALA A 154 -3.93 -2.93 -4.59
N LEU A 155 -2.65 -3.23 -4.85
CA LEU A 155 -1.80 -2.53 -5.80
C LEU A 155 -0.98 -3.53 -6.60
N ALA A 156 -0.91 -3.37 -7.92
CA ALA A 156 -0.08 -4.21 -8.78
C ALA A 156 0.43 -3.44 -10.00
N MET A 157 1.65 -3.72 -10.44
CA MET A 157 2.10 -3.31 -11.78
C MET A 157 1.48 -4.21 -12.85
N SER A 158 1.05 -3.61 -13.96
CA SER A 158 0.61 -4.37 -15.14
C SER A 158 1.75 -5.24 -15.70
N ALA A 159 1.39 -6.32 -16.40
CA ALA A 159 2.37 -7.25 -16.97
C ALA A 159 3.35 -6.58 -17.96
N ASP A 160 2.88 -5.57 -18.69
CA ASP A 160 3.69 -4.75 -19.61
C ASP A 160 4.47 -3.63 -18.92
N GLN A 161 4.30 -3.47 -17.60
CA GLN A 161 4.99 -2.50 -16.74
C GLN A 161 4.69 -1.04 -17.08
N ARG A 162 3.52 -0.76 -17.68
CA ARG A 162 3.13 0.58 -18.12
C ARG A 162 2.06 1.23 -17.26
N ARG A 163 1.36 0.45 -16.44
CA ARG A 163 0.22 0.91 -15.65
C ARG A 163 0.34 0.42 -14.23
N LEU A 164 -0.13 1.23 -13.31
CA LEU A 164 -0.46 0.80 -11.97
C LEU A 164 -1.92 0.37 -11.95
N LEU A 165 -2.18 -0.83 -11.43
CA LEU A 165 -3.49 -1.38 -11.22
C LEU A 165 -3.85 -1.23 -9.75
N ILE A 166 -5.01 -0.63 -9.50
CA ILE A 166 -5.54 -0.39 -8.15
C ILE A 166 -6.79 -1.23 -8.00
N GLY A 167 -6.77 -2.17 -7.04
CA GLY A 167 -7.92 -3.02 -6.74
C GLY A 167 -8.76 -2.43 -5.62
N PHE A 168 -10.08 -2.43 -5.83
CA PHE A 168 -11.05 -1.94 -4.85
C PHE A 168 -11.76 -3.12 -4.21
N ARG A 169 -11.79 -3.16 -2.87
CA ARG A 169 -12.71 -4.04 -2.13
C ARG A 169 -14.14 -3.57 -2.32
N SER A 170 -14.35 -2.26 -2.33
CA SER A 170 -15.63 -1.62 -2.57
C SER A 170 -15.44 -0.25 -3.26
N PRO A 171 -16.41 0.19 -4.07
CA PRO A 171 -17.71 -0.43 -4.36
C PRO A 171 -17.63 -1.63 -5.29
N LEU A 172 -18.71 -2.42 -5.31
CA LEU A 172 -18.97 -3.40 -6.37
C LEU A 172 -19.90 -2.79 -7.41
N LEU A 173 -19.57 -2.92 -8.70
CA LEU A 173 -20.42 -2.54 -9.81
C LEU A 173 -21.18 -3.78 -10.29
N ASP A 174 -22.51 -3.78 -10.15
CA ASP A 174 -23.39 -4.93 -10.46
C ASP A 174 -22.91 -6.25 -9.82
N GLY A 175 -22.44 -6.16 -8.56
CA GLY A 175 -21.89 -7.29 -7.81
C GLY A 175 -20.49 -7.73 -8.25
N ARG A 176 -19.78 -6.93 -9.06
CA ARG A 176 -18.43 -7.22 -9.54
C ARG A 176 -17.42 -6.22 -8.99
N ALA A 177 -16.24 -6.71 -8.64
CA ALA A 177 -15.13 -5.86 -8.21
C ALA A 177 -14.64 -4.96 -9.35
N ILE A 178 -14.07 -3.81 -8.98
CA ILE A 178 -13.53 -2.81 -9.92
C ILE A 178 -12.01 -2.77 -9.77
N ILE A 179 -11.31 -2.60 -10.90
CA ILE A 179 -9.89 -2.29 -10.94
C ILE A 179 -9.73 -0.99 -11.73
N ALA A 180 -9.02 -0.01 -11.16
CA ALA A 180 -8.57 1.15 -11.91
C ALA A 180 -7.19 0.88 -12.51
N SER A 181 -6.95 1.41 -13.71
CA SER A 181 -5.64 1.38 -14.37
C SER A 181 -5.19 2.81 -14.61
N ILE A 182 -4.08 3.21 -13.98
CA ILE A 182 -3.48 4.54 -14.12
C ILE A 182 -2.14 4.44 -14.86
#